data_AF-A0A962EWC1-F1
#
_entry.id   AF-A0A962EWC1-F1
#
_cell.length_a   1.000
_cell.length_b   1.000
_cell.length_c   1.000
_cell.angle_alpha   90.00
_cell.angle_beta   90.00
_cell.angle_gamma   90.00
#
_symmetry.space_group_name_H-M   'P 1'
#
loop_
_entity.id
_entity.type
_entity.pdbx_description
1 polymer ?
#
loop_
_entity_poly.entity_id
_entity_poly.type
_entity_poly.pdbx_seq_one_letter_code
_entity_poly.pdbx_strand_id
1 'polypeptide(L)'
;MLKQSLLVIGAASAVMATAGTASAQRGDRAGWEQLGCVTVSRRADRDVIKIGRREGRFKAIRLSASGNDVDILDLKVVYANGAPDDIQVRSELRQGAETRPLDLKGRDRAIDRIEVVTKRDFKGRGKGRAKLCAQGLKNDRKADGAPGRPGGPGGKWVELGCQKVGFLTDRDVLKVGRREGRFKAIRLEVSGNAVYINDLKVIYANGAPDDIPVRAEIREGGQSGPLDLKGRERAIDRIEMIYRSKPNFKGSARVCVSARD
;
A
#
# COMPACT_ATOMS: atom_id res chain seq x y z
N MET A 1 46.74 30.67 59.39
CA MET A 1 45.58 31.57 59.58
C MET A 1 44.93 31.79 58.23
N LEU A 2 43.62 31.51 58.17
CA LEU A 2 42.76 31.54 56.99
C LEU A 2 42.72 32.93 56.33
N LYS A 3 42.62 32.98 54.99
CA LYS A 3 41.66 33.86 54.32
C LYS A 3 41.26 33.28 52.96
N GLN A 4 39.94 33.14 52.84
CA GLN A 4 39.19 32.61 51.71
C GLN A 4 39.39 33.47 50.45
N SER A 5 39.35 32.83 49.29
CA SER A 5 38.89 33.46 48.06
C SER A 5 38.12 32.42 47.26
N LEU A 6 36.79 32.48 47.39
CA LEU A 6 35.85 31.83 46.49
C LEU A 6 36.06 32.40 45.08
N LEU A 7 36.27 31.53 44.09
CA LEU A 7 36.03 31.86 42.70
C LEU A 7 35.07 30.81 42.16
N VAL A 8 33.78 31.18 42.18
CA VAL A 8 32.68 30.44 41.58
C VAL A 8 32.82 30.59 40.07
N ILE A 9 33.38 29.59 39.40
CA ILE A 9 33.32 29.50 37.94
C ILE A 9 32.03 28.75 37.61
N GLY A 10 31.02 29.50 37.17
CA GLY A 10 29.72 28.99 36.78
C GLY A 10 29.84 27.98 35.63
N ALA A 11 29.21 26.82 35.81
CA ALA A 11 29.03 25.84 34.75
C ALA A 11 28.08 26.40 33.69
N ALA A 12 28.63 26.87 32.57
CA ALA A 12 27.86 27.15 31.37
C ALA A 12 27.35 25.81 30.79
N SER A 13 26.15 25.39 31.20
CA SER A 13 25.46 24.27 30.58
C SER A 13 24.99 24.71 29.19
N ALA A 14 25.78 24.40 28.18
CA ALA A 14 25.38 24.53 26.78
C ALA A 14 24.26 23.52 26.51
N VAL A 15 23.02 24.00 26.45
CA VAL A 15 21.90 23.23 25.92
C VAL A 15 22.16 23.06 24.43
N MET A 16 22.80 21.96 24.06
CA MET A 16 22.85 21.52 22.66
C MET A 16 21.42 21.17 22.24
N ALA A 17 20.74 22.14 21.62
CA ALA A 17 19.55 21.89 20.83
C ALA A 17 19.97 20.92 19.72
N THR A 18 19.66 19.64 19.91
CA THR A 18 19.71 18.67 18.82
C THR A 18 18.60 19.08 17.85
N ALA A 19 18.98 19.86 16.85
CA ALA A 19 18.19 20.03 15.65
C ALA A 19 18.12 18.64 15.00
N GLY A 20 17.14 17.84 15.42
CA GLY A 20 16.80 16.61 14.75
C GLY A 20 16.55 16.96 13.30
N THR A 21 17.46 16.53 12.42
CA THR A 21 17.20 16.54 11.00
C THR A 21 16.13 15.49 10.75
N ALA A 22 14.88 15.87 11.00
CA ALA A 22 13.71 15.22 10.46
C ALA A 22 13.72 15.45 8.94
N SER A 23 14.65 14.78 8.27
CA SER A 23 14.58 14.52 6.84
C SER A 23 13.52 13.42 6.61
N ALA A 24 12.30 13.66 7.08
CA ALA A 24 11.12 13.10 6.45
C ALA A 24 10.98 13.89 5.15
N GLN A 25 11.51 13.32 4.07
CA GLN A 25 11.58 13.96 2.76
C GLN A 25 10.21 14.54 2.40
N ARG A 26 10.20 15.86 2.23
CA ARG A 26 9.21 16.63 1.48
C ARG A 26 8.66 15.77 0.35
N GLY A 27 7.37 15.43 0.43
CA GLY A 27 6.63 15.05 -0.76
C GLY A 27 6.77 16.19 -1.76
N ASP A 28 7.31 15.88 -2.94
CA ASP A 28 7.33 16.83 -4.04
C ASP A 28 5.90 17.29 -4.32
N ARG A 29 5.77 18.57 -4.69
CA ARG A 29 4.53 19.37 -4.86
C ARG A 29 3.51 18.82 -5.89
N ALA A 30 3.56 17.54 -6.26
CA ALA A 30 2.72 16.91 -7.28
C ALA A 30 2.19 15.52 -6.87
N GLY A 31 2.07 15.21 -5.57
CA GLY A 31 1.42 13.98 -5.10
C GLY A 31 2.25 12.68 -5.28
N TRP A 32 3.53 12.81 -5.61
CA TRP A 32 4.44 11.67 -5.78
C TRP A 32 5.11 11.28 -4.46
N GLU A 33 5.04 10.00 -4.10
CA GLU A 33 5.69 9.42 -2.92
C GLU A 33 6.72 8.36 -3.31
N GLN A 34 7.89 8.36 -2.66
CA GLN A 34 8.91 7.35 -2.89
C GLN A 34 8.51 5.99 -2.27
N LEU A 35 8.36 4.98 -3.12
CA LEU A 35 7.93 3.64 -2.74
C LEU A 35 9.10 2.79 -2.25
N GLY A 36 10.23 2.85 -2.94
CA GLY A 36 11.43 2.07 -2.63
C GLY A 36 12.53 2.24 -3.68
N CYS A 37 13.69 1.67 -3.40
CA CYS A 37 14.83 1.65 -4.33
C CYS A 37 15.53 0.30 -4.31
N VAL A 38 16.15 -0.06 -5.43
CA VAL A 38 17.04 -1.22 -5.56
C VAL A 38 18.36 -0.80 -6.20
N THR A 39 19.45 -1.46 -5.83
CA THR A 39 20.71 -1.36 -6.60
C THR A 39 20.67 -2.43 -7.67
N VAL A 40 20.68 -2.01 -8.93
CA VAL A 40 20.55 -2.90 -10.09
C VAL A 40 21.76 -3.83 -10.15
N SER A 41 21.51 -5.13 -10.24
CA SER A 41 22.57 -6.13 -10.37
C SER A 41 23.08 -6.19 -11.82
N ARG A 42 24.40 -6.26 -12.00
CA ARG A 42 25.00 -6.51 -13.34
C ARG A 42 24.90 -7.97 -13.79
N ARG A 43 24.41 -8.87 -12.92
CA ARG A 43 24.36 -10.33 -13.16
C ARG A 43 22.96 -10.91 -13.20
N ALA A 44 21.94 -10.13 -12.81
CA ALA A 44 20.56 -10.60 -12.74
C ALA A 44 19.71 -9.89 -13.79
N ASP A 45 18.85 -10.63 -14.45
CA ASP A 45 17.91 -10.11 -15.45
C ASP A 45 16.67 -9.49 -14.81
N ARG A 46 16.50 -9.69 -13.50
CA ARG A 46 15.34 -9.27 -12.73
C ARG A 46 15.79 -8.75 -11.37
N ASP A 47 15.45 -7.50 -11.10
CA ASP A 47 15.58 -6.89 -9.78
C ASP A 47 14.19 -6.69 -9.17
N VAL A 48 14.09 -6.86 -7.85
CA VAL A 48 12.84 -6.67 -7.11
C VAL A 48 12.94 -5.42 -6.24
N ILE A 49 12.17 -4.40 -6.57
CA ILE A 49 11.93 -3.28 -5.68
C ILE A 49 10.81 -3.73 -4.73
N LYS A 50 11.21 -4.16 -3.54
CA LYS A 50 10.26 -4.36 -2.45
C LYS A 50 9.77 -3.01 -1.98
N ILE A 51 8.48 -2.78 -2.10
CA ILE A 51 7.87 -1.57 -1.56
C ILE A 51 7.70 -1.85 -0.08
N GLY A 52 8.54 -1.20 0.74
CA GLY A 52 8.40 -1.28 2.19
C GLY A 52 6.99 -0.85 2.59
N ARG A 53 6.48 -1.36 3.72
CA ARG A 53 5.13 -1.11 4.25
C ARG A 53 4.82 0.39 4.30
N ARG A 54 4.32 0.95 3.20
CA ARG A 54 3.95 2.34 3.04
C ARG A 54 2.62 2.42 2.36
N GLU A 55 1.89 3.42 2.78
CA GLU A 55 0.46 3.56 2.63
C GLU A 55 0.19 4.46 1.45
N GLY A 56 -0.50 3.91 0.47
CA GLY A 56 -0.94 4.67 -0.67
C GLY A 56 -1.57 3.77 -1.69
N ARG A 57 -2.72 4.20 -2.16
CA ARG A 57 -3.26 3.74 -3.42
C ARG A 57 -2.71 4.66 -4.49
N PHE A 58 -2.06 4.05 -5.47
CA PHE A 58 -1.38 4.79 -6.52
C PHE A 58 -2.16 4.66 -7.82
N LYS A 59 -2.23 5.76 -8.58
CA LYS A 59 -2.80 5.77 -9.93
C LYS A 59 -1.74 5.57 -11.01
N ALA A 60 -0.50 5.95 -10.71
CA ALA A 60 0.65 5.78 -11.58
C ALA A 60 1.92 5.54 -10.77
N ILE A 61 2.95 5.00 -11.41
CA ILE A 61 4.32 4.98 -10.90
C ILE A 61 5.27 5.69 -11.86
N ARG A 62 6.44 6.07 -11.38
CA ARG A 62 7.57 6.46 -12.21
C ARG A 62 8.86 5.90 -11.61
N LEU A 63 9.85 5.68 -12.46
CA LEU A 63 11.15 5.19 -12.06
C LEU A 63 12.21 6.27 -12.29
N SER A 64 13.19 6.34 -11.38
CA SER A 64 14.33 7.24 -11.51
C SER A 64 15.66 6.48 -11.36
N ALA A 65 16.61 6.82 -12.22
CA ALA A 65 17.94 6.21 -12.23
C ALA A 65 18.96 7.14 -11.56
N SER A 66 19.83 6.58 -10.72
CA SER A 66 20.91 7.31 -10.05
C SER A 66 22.17 6.47 -9.97
N GLY A 67 23.34 7.12 -9.83
CA GLY A 67 24.65 6.48 -9.76
C GLY A 67 25.20 5.96 -11.10
N ASN A 68 24.33 5.50 -12.00
CA ASN A 68 24.63 5.11 -13.38
C ASN A 68 23.33 5.06 -14.23
N ASP A 69 23.45 4.86 -15.54
CA ASP A 69 22.26 4.68 -16.40
C ASP A 69 21.60 3.30 -16.13
N VAL A 70 20.38 3.08 -16.62
CA VAL A 70 19.66 1.81 -16.51
C VAL A 70 18.84 1.58 -17.78
N ASP A 71 19.09 0.46 -18.46
CA ASP A 71 18.23 -0.01 -19.56
C ASP A 71 17.10 -0.89 -19.00
N ILE A 72 15.88 -0.35 -19.01
CA ILE A 72 14.67 -1.04 -18.56
C ILE A 72 13.98 -1.64 -19.77
N LEU A 73 13.78 -2.95 -19.77
CA LEU A 73 13.05 -3.65 -20.81
C LEU A 73 11.57 -3.64 -20.49
N ASP A 74 11.22 -4.24 -19.35
CA ASP A 74 9.85 -4.49 -18.94
C ASP A 74 9.70 -4.35 -17.43
N LEU A 75 8.46 -4.14 -17.01
CA LEU A 75 8.11 -4.00 -15.62
C LEU A 75 6.85 -4.81 -15.31
N LYS A 76 6.89 -5.55 -14.20
CA LYS A 76 5.72 -6.21 -13.62
C LYS A 76 5.44 -5.63 -12.25
N VAL A 77 4.29 -5.00 -12.10
CA VAL A 77 3.76 -4.58 -10.81
C VAL A 77 2.95 -5.75 -10.24
N VAL A 78 3.22 -6.12 -9.00
CA VAL A 78 2.37 -7.06 -8.25
C VAL A 78 1.60 -6.24 -7.22
N TYR A 79 0.28 -6.24 -7.33
CA TYR A 79 -0.59 -5.54 -6.38
C TYR A 79 -0.70 -6.29 -5.05
N ALA A 80 -1.15 -5.59 -4.01
CA ALA A 80 -1.37 -6.19 -2.70
C ALA A 80 -2.33 -7.40 -2.73
N ASN A 81 -3.30 -7.40 -3.66
CA ASN A 81 -4.21 -8.53 -3.87
C ASN A 81 -3.62 -9.66 -4.74
N GLY A 82 -2.33 -9.60 -5.08
CA GLY A 82 -1.63 -10.59 -5.89
C GLY A 82 -1.82 -10.45 -7.40
N ALA A 83 -2.73 -9.58 -7.88
CA ALA A 83 -2.94 -9.39 -9.31
C ALA A 83 -1.70 -8.76 -9.97
N PRO A 84 -1.22 -9.30 -11.10
CA PRO A 84 -0.11 -8.73 -11.85
C PRO A 84 -0.56 -7.62 -12.79
N ASP A 85 0.34 -6.68 -13.06
CA ASP A 85 0.22 -5.69 -14.12
C ASP A 85 1.55 -5.55 -14.86
N ASP A 86 1.58 -6.13 -16.06
CA ASP A 86 2.73 -6.03 -16.97
C ASP A 86 2.64 -4.71 -17.75
N ILE A 87 3.67 -3.88 -17.59
CA ILE A 87 3.82 -2.56 -18.21
C ILE A 87 5.06 -2.60 -19.10
N GLN A 88 4.84 -2.41 -20.40
CA GLN A 88 5.92 -2.26 -21.36
C GLN A 88 6.48 -0.84 -21.28
N VAL A 89 7.77 -0.73 -20.95
CA VAL A 89 8.44 0.57 -20.79
C VAL A 89 9.49 0.78 -21.88
N ARG A 90 10.34 -0.24 -22.13
CA ARG A 90 11.49 -0.20 -23.07
C ARG A 90 12.17 1.18 -23.11
N SER A 91 12.86 1.52 -22.04
CA SER A 91 13.46 2.85 -21.85
C SER A 91 14.89 2.75 -21.33
N GLU A 92 15.79 3.49 -21.97
CA GLU A 92 17.12 3.81 -21.42
C GLU A 92 16.97 5.03 -20.50
N LEU A 93 17.13 4.84 -19.18
CA LEU A 93 17.16 5.92 -18.21
C LEU A 93 18.60 6.35 -17.97
N ARG A 94 18.95 7.55 -18.41
CA ARG A 94 20.23 8.18 -18.04
C ARG A 94 20.29 8.47 -16.54
N GLN A 95 21.50 8.52 -15.99
CA GLN A 95 21.71 8.97 -14.61
C GLN A 95 21.01 10.32 -14.37
N GLY A 96 20.14 10.38 -13.36
CA GLY A 96 19.35 11.57 -13.01
C GLY A 96 18.05 11.72 -13.79
N ALA A 97 17.79 10.86 -14.79
CA ALA A 97 16.54 10.86 -15.53
C ALA A 97 15.44 10.07 -14.80
N GLU A 98 14.20 10.42 -15.11
CA GLU A 98 12.99 9.75 -14.64
C GLU A 98 12.16 9.29 -15.84
N THR A 99 11.40 8.21 -15.70
CA THR A 99 10.40 7.83 -16.71
C THR A 99 9.26 8.85 -16.69
N ARG A 100 8.52 8.91 -17.80
CA ARG A 100 7.15 9.43 -17.76
C ARG A 100 6.31 8.65 -16.72
N PRO A 101 5.20 9.23 -16.24
CA PRO A 101 4.21 8.47 -15.47
C PRO A 101 3.77 7.22 -16.22
N LEU A 102 3.80 6.08 -15.53
CA LEU A 102 3.33 4.79 -15.99
C LEU A 102 2.04 4.48 -15.24
N ASP A 103 0.92 4.53 -15.95
CA ASP A 103 -0.39 4.30 -15.36
C ASP A 103 -0.57 2.86 -14.88
N LEU A 104 -1.19 2.70 -13.72
CA LEU A 104 -1.51 1.41 -13.13
C LEU A 104 -2.92 0.96 -13.54
N LYS A 105 -3.08 -0.32 -13.90
CA LYS A 105 -4.39 -0.92 -14.19
C LYS A 105 -5.35 -0.76 -13.00
N GLY A 106 -6.58 -0.41 -13.34
CA GLY A 106 -7.66 -0.22 -12.37
C GLY A 106 -7.64 1.13 -11.65
N ARG A 107 -6.50 1.85 -11.64
CA ARG A 107 -6.26 3.09 -10.88
C ARG A 107 -6.49 2.87 -9.37
N ASP A 108 -5.79 3.62 -8.51
CA ASP A 108 -6.00 3.55 -7.05
C ASP A 108 -5.72 2.17 -6.40
N ARG A 109 -4.51 1.64 -6.66
CA ARG A 109 -4.11 0.29 -6.20
C ARG A 109 -2.97 0.35 -5.18
N ALA A 110 -3.06 -0.50 -4.16
CA ALA A 110 -1.94 -0.79 -3.27
C ALA A 110 -0.97 -1.75 -3.98
N ILE A 111 0.31 -1.44 -3.92
CA ILE A 111 1.37 -2.20 -4.60
C ILE A 111 2.13 -3.02 -3.56
N ASP A 112 2.33 -4.31 -3.82
CA ASP A 112 3.16 -5.21 -3.01
C ASP A 112 4.64 -5.07 -3.39
N ARG A 113 4.94 -5.24 -4.68
CA ARG A 113 6.30 -5.14 -5.22
C ARG A 113 6.30 -4.76 -6.68
N ILE A 114 7.46 -4.27 -7.13
CA ILE A 114 7.74 -4.04 -8.54
C ILE A 114 8.91 -4.93 -8.93
N GLU A 115 8.69 -5.76 -9.94
CA GLU A 115 9.70 -6.60 -10.56
C GLU A 115 10.15 -5.92 -11.85
N VAL A 116 11.43 -5.56 -11.93
CA VAL A 116 12.00 -4.82 -13.06
C VAL A 116 12.91 -5.75 -13.84
N VAL A 117 12.71 -5.80 -15.15
CA VAL A 117 13.58 -6.51 -16.09
C VAL A 117 14.52 -5.50 -16.73
N THR A 118 15.82 -5.70 -16.56
CA THR A 118 16.87 -4.82 -17.09
C THR A 118 17.71 -5.56 -18.12
N LYS A 119 18.29 -4.80 -19.06
CA LYS A 119 19.19 -5.37 -20.06
C LYS A 119 20.54 -5.70 -19.42
N ARG A 120 21.06 -6.91 -19.68
CA ARG A 120 22.44 -7.29 -19.36
C ARG A 120 23.41 -6.42 -20.20
N ASP A 121 24.54 -6.06 -19.59
CA ASP A 121 25.65 -5.39 -20.26
C ASP A 121 25.42 -3.96 -20.77
N PHE A 122 24.56 -3.18 -20.10
CA PHE A 122 24.47 -1.75 -20.42
C PHE A 122 25.83 -1.07 -20.13
N LYS A 123 26.44 -0.45 -21.15
CA LYS A 123 27.70 0.31 -21.04
C LYS A 123 27.43 1.68 -20.46
N GLY A 124 27.14 1.72 -19.16
CA GLY A 124 26.90 2.97 -18.46
C GLY A 124 28.09 3.89 -18.44
N ARG A 125 27.84 5.17 -18.70
CA ARG A 125 28.86 6.22 -18.62
C ARG A 125 29.12 6.69 -17.18
N GLY A 126 28.32 6.25 -16.21
CA GLY A 126 28.45 6.59 -14.80
C GLY A 126 29.54 5.77 -14.08
N LYS A 127 30.11 6.34 -13.01
CA LYS A 127 31.21 5.74 -12.25
C LYS A 127 30.75 4.79 -11.12
N GLY A 128 29.46 4.76 -10.79
CA GLY A 128 28.89 4.00 -9.66
C GLY A 128 28.05 2.77 -10.04
N ARG A 129 27.52 2.07 -9.03
CA ARG A 129 26.45 1.07 -9.23
C ARG A 129 25.15 1.80 -9.59
N ALA A 130 24.42 1.27 -10.56
CA ALA A 130 23.10 1.79 -10.91
C ALA A 130 22.12 1.57 -9.75
N LYS A 131 21.40 2.61 -9.36
CA LYS A 131 20.32 2.56 -8.35
C LYS A 131 19.04 3.05 -8.99
N LEU A 132 18.02 2.20 -8.93
CA LEU A 132 16.69 2.46 -9.47
C LEU A 132 15.71 2.68 -8.32
N CYS A 133 15.05 3.83 -8.30
CA CYS A 133 14.02 4.16 -7.32
C CYS A 133 12.65 4.24 -7.99
N ALA A 134 11.62 3.81 -7.29
CA ALA A 134 10.22 3.91 -7.72
C ALA A 134 9.49 4.96 -6.87
N GLN A 135 8.70 5.79 -7.54
CA GLN A 135 7.76 6.72 -6.91
C GLN A 135 6.35 6.43 -7.39
N GLY A 136 5.36 6.56 -6.51
CA GLY A 136 3.94 6.37 -6.81
C GLY A 136 3.19 7.69 -6.73
N LEU A 137 2.35 7.97 -7.73
CA LEU A 137 1.45 9.11 -7.74
C LEU A 137 0.18 8.74 -6.99
N LYS A 138 -0.08 9.41 -5.87
CA LYS A 138 -1.32 9.26 -5.13
C LYS A 138 -2.49 9.75 -5.97
N ASN A 139 -3.66 9.17 -5.74
CA ASN A 139 -4.88 9.73 -6.28
C ASN A 139 -5.22 11.02 -5.50
N ASP A 140 -5.19 12.18 -6.15
CA ASP A 140 -5.59 13.47 -5.54
C ASP A 140 -7.08 13.54 -5.23
N ARG A 141 -7.83 12.47 -5.51
CA ARG A 141 -9.16 12.28 -4.95
C ARG A 141 -9.01 12.08 -3.46
N LYS A 142 -9.03 13.21 -2.74
CA LYS A 142 -9.82 13.40 -1.52
C LYS A 142 -10.78 12.22 -1.41
N ALA A 143 -10.52 11.34 -0.44
CA ALA A 143 -11.40 10.26 -0.02
C ALA A 143 -12.76 10.35 -0.73
N ASP A 144 -12.95 9.60 -1.81
CA ASP A 144 -14.26 9.47 -2.46
C ASP A 144 -15.13 8.59 -1.54
N GLY A 145 -15.29 9.03 -0.30
CA GLY A 145 -16.52 8.83 0.43
C GLY A 145 -17.58 9.51 -0.40
N ALA A 146 -18.33 8.70 -1.15
CA ALA A 146 -19.76 8.92 -1.22
C ALA A 146 -20.24 9.33 0.19
N PRO A 147 -21.13 10.33 0.34
CA PRO A 147 -21.60 10.72 1.65
C PRO A 147 -22.24 9.51 2.31
N GLY A 148 -21.46 8.79 3.10
CA GLY A 148 -21.92 7.77 4.01
C GLY A 148 -22.88 8.50 4.91
N ARG A 149 -24.16 8.18 4.74
CA ARG A 149 -25.27 8.63 5.57
C ARG A 149 -24.78 8.88 7.00
N PRO A 150 -25.02 10.05 7.62
CA PRO A 150 -24.54 10.35 8.96
C PRO A 150 -25.07 9.28 9.93
N GLY A 151 -24.20 8.33 10.26
CA GLY A 151 -24.55 7.14 11.03
C GLY A 151 -23.98 7.25 12.42
N GLY A 152 -24.64 8.05 13.27
CA GLY A 152 -24.60 7.98 14.74
C GLY A 152 -23.23 8.08 15.44
N PRO A 153 -23.23 8.28 16.77
CA PRO A 153 -22.00 8.39 17.55
C PRO A 153 -21.34 7.02 17.71
N GLY A 154 -20.34 6.70 16.87
CA GLY A 154 -19.55 5.48 17.07
C GLY A 154 -18.50 5.20 16.01
N GLY A 155 -17.26 5.66 16.26
CA GLY A 155 -16.00 5.23 15.62
C GLY A 155 -15.90 5.40 14.09
N LYS A 156 -14.81 6.00 13.60
CA LYS A 156 -14.61 6.14 12.15
C LYS A 156 -14.28 4.78 11.53
N TRP A 157 -15.06 4.34 10.55
CA TRP A 157 -14.71 3.19 9.72
C TRP A 157 -13.59 3.54 8.75
N VAL A 158 -12.58 2.68 8.63
CA VAL A 158 -11.40 2.84 7.76
C VAL A 158 -11.40 1.73 6.72
N GLU A 159 -11.37 2.07 5.44
CA GLU A 159 -11.34 1.09 4.36
C GLU A 159 -9.99 0.34 4.32
N LEU A 160 -10.04 -0.99 4.45
CA LEU A 160 -8.89 -1.90 4.39
C LEU A 160 -8.51 -2.29 2.95
N GLY A 161 -9.48 -2.35 2.05
CA GLY A 161 -9.25 -2.85 0.69
C GLY A 161 -10.54 -3.14 -0.08
N CYS A 162 -10.43 -3.38 -1.39
CA CYS A 162 -11.53 -3.90 -2.19
C CYS A 162 -11.05 -4.97 -3.17
N GLN A 163 -11.93 -5.94 -3.42
CA GLN A 163 -11.73 -7.04 -4.36
C GLN A 163 -12.87 -7.08 -5.38
N LYS A 164 -12.52 -7.28 -6.66
CA LYS A 164 -13.48 -7.57 -7.71
C LYS A 164 -13.78 -9.06 -7.66
N VAL A 165 -15.04 -9.41 -7.48
CA VAL A 165 -15.50 -10.79 -7.34
C VAL A 165 -16.25 -11.22 -8.61
N GLY A 166 -15.85 -12.37 -9.16
CA GLY A 166 -16.29 -12.87 -10.47
C GLY A 166 -17.30 -14.01 -10.37
N PHE A 167 -17.74 -14.51 -11.52
CA PHE A 167 -18.77 -15.56 -11.65
C PHE A 167 -18.28 -17.00 -11.39
N LEU A 168 -16.97 -17.22 -11.34
CA LEU A 168 -16.35 -18.57 -11.40
C LEU A 168 -15.53 -18.92 -10.15
N THR A 169 -15.46 -18.02 -9.16
CA THR A 169 -14.56 -18.19 -8.02
C THR A 169 -15.33 -18.08 -6.72
N ASP A 170 -15.22 -19.10 -5.87
CA ASP A 170 -15.91 -19.15 -4.58
C ASP A 170 -15.05 -18.64 -3.42
N ARG A 171 -13.78 -18.31 -3.70
CA ARG A 171 -12.77 -17.88 -2.72
C ARG A 171 -11.91 -16.75 -3.22
N ASP A 172 -11.84 -15.67 -2.45
CA ASP A 172 -10.92 -14.56 -2.70
C ASP A 172 -10.11 -14.22 -1.45
N VAL A 173 -8.87 -13.76 -1.66
CA VAL A 173 -7.99 -13.30 -0.57
C VAL A 173 -7.75 -11.80 -0.71
N LEU A 174 -8.21 -11.04 0.27
CA LEU A 174 -7.90 -9.63 0.43
C LEU A 174 -6.79 -9.51 1.47
N LYS A 175 -5.55 -9.26 1.02
CA LYS A 175 -4.47 -8.91 1.94
C LYS A 175 -4.71 -7.50 2.46
N VAL A 176 -4.79 -7.36 3.77
CA VAL A 176 -4.91 -6.07 4.42
C VAL A 176 -3.49 -5.55 4.54
N GLY A 177 -3.18 -4.48 3.80
CA GLY A 177 -1.87 -3.83 3.91
C GLY A 177 -1.63 -3.49 5.38
N ARG A 178 -0.48 -3.91 5.93
CA ARG A 178 -0.13 -3.64 7.33
C ARG A 178 -0.10 -2.13 7.56
N ARG A 179 -1.14 -1.54 8.17
CA ARG A 179 -1.03 -0.32 8.96
C ARG A 179 -2.04 -0.24 10.11
N GLU A 180 -1.44 -0.08 11.29
CA GLU A 180 -1.84 0.82 12.38
C GLU A 180 -3.32 0.86 12.76
N GLY A 181 -3.90 -0.31 13.03
CA GLY A 181 -5.19 -0.37 13.69
C GLY A 181 -5.35 -1.66 14.44
N ARG A 182 -5.64 -1.55 15.72
CA ARG A 182 -6.21 -2.64 16.50
C ARG A 182 -7.72 -2.53 16.31
N PHE A 183 -8.27 -3.34 15.42
CA PHE A 183 -9.67 -3.25 15.05
C PHE A 183 -10.53 -4.13 15.96
N LYS A 184 -11.75 -3.68 16.23
CA LYS A 184 -12.78 -4.44 16.96
C LYS A 184 -13.81 -5.04 16.02
N ALA A 185 -14.04 -4.46 14.85
CA ALA A 185 -15.02 -4.95 13.88
C ALA A 185 -14.60 -4.64 12.43
N ILE A 186 -15.12 -5.43 11.49
CA ILE A 186 -15.08 -5.17 10.06
C ILE A 186 -16.50 -5.02 9.48
N ARG A 187 -16.60 -4.47 8.28
CA ARG A 187 -17.85 -4.37 7.51
C ARG A 187 -17.55 -4.58 6.04
N LEU A 188 -18.45 -5.25 5.34
CA LEU A 188 -18.41 -5.42 3.89
C LEU A 188 -19.30 -4.38 3.20
N GLU A 189 -18.84 -3.86 2.07
CA GLU A 189 -19.60 -2.96 1.19
C GLU A 189 -19.56 -3.51 -0.23
N VAL A 190 -20.71 -3.61 -0.89
CA VAL A 190 -20.83 -4.27 -2.19
C VAL A 190 -21.32 -3.29 -3.24
N SER A 191 -20.68 -3.31 -4.41
CA SER A 191 -21.03 -2.47 -5.57
C SER A 191 -21.01 -3.27 -6.87
N GLY A 192 -21.68 -2.75 -7.90
CA GLY A 192 -21.79 -3.34 -9.24
C GLY A 192 -22.81 -4.48 -9.35
N ASN A 193 -22.85 -5.39 -8.39
CA ASN A 193 -23.81 -6.50 -8.38
C ASN A 193 -24.03 -7.05 -6.95
N ALA A 194 -25.13 -7.76 -6.72
CA ALA A 194 -25.38 -8.44 -5.45
C ALA A 194 -24.43 -9.64 -5.26
N VAL A 195 -24.04 -9.88 -4.01
CA VAL A 195 -23.17 -10.99 -3.62
C VAL A 195 -23.74 -11.70 -2.40
N TYR A 196 -23.81 -13.03 -2.44
CA TYR A 196 -24.10 -13.83 -1.27
C TYR A 196 -22.78 -14.20 -0.57
N ILE A 197 -22.55 -13.71 0.64
CA ILE A 197 -21.37 -14.02 1.43
C ILE A 197 -21.73 -15.19 2.36
N ASN A 198 -21.01 -16.31 2.25
CA ASN A 198 -21.19 -17.44 3.16
C ASN A 198 -20.43 -17.15 4.46
N ASP A 199 -19.11 -17.06 4.37
CA ASP A 199 -18.22 -17.00 5.52
C ASP A 199 -16.99 -16.14 5.19
N LEU A 200 -16.44 -15.51 6.22
CA LEU A 200 -15.13 -14.87 6.19
C LEU A 200 -14.18 -15.63 7.09
N LYS A 201 -12.93 -15.75 6.67
CA LYS A 201 -11.82 -16.14 7.55
C LYS A 201 -10.84 -14.98 7.62
N VAL A 202 -10.74 -14.37 8.79
CA VAL A 202 -9.78 -13.31 9.07
C VAL A 202 -8.51 -13.97 9.62
N ILE A 203 -7.37 -13.69 9.01
CA ILE A 203 -6.06 -14.07 9.56
C ILE A 203 -5.46 -12.84 10.19
N TYR A 204 -5.19 -12.91 11.49
CA TYR A 204 -4.57 -11.82 12.23
C TYR A 204 -3.06 -11.73 11.97
N ALA A 205 -2.45 -10.60 12.31
CA ALA A 205 -1.02 -10.37 12.14
C ALA A 205 -0.13 -11.32 12.97
N ASN A 206 -0.68 -11.93 14.03
CA ASN A 206 -0.03 -12.99 14.81
C ASN A 206 -0.26 -14.41 14.24
N GLY A 207 -0.92 -14.53 13.09
CA GLY A 207 -1.24 -15.79 12.43
C GLY A 207 -2.50 -16.48 12.93
N ALA A 208 -3.14 -16.00 14.00
CA ALA A 208 -4.35 -16.61 14.52
C ALA A 208 -5.53 -16.43 13.54
N PRO A 209 -6.29 -17.50 13.24
CA PRO A 209 -7.47 -17.42 12.40
C PRO A 209 -8.72 -17.02 13.19
N ASP A 210 -9.67 -16.40 12.49
CA ASP A 210 -11.01 -16.11 12.99
C ASP A 210 -12.06 -16.31 11.89
N ASP A 211 -12.83 -17.39 12.03
CA ASP A 211 -13.95 -17.70 11.15
C ASP A 211 -15.21 -16.94 11.62
N ILE A 212 -15.72 -16.08 10.74
CA ILE A 212 -16.89 -15.23 10.96
C ILE A 212 -17.97 -15.65 9.95
N PRO A 213 -19.06 -16.31 10.40
CA PRO A 213 -20.17 -16.64 9.54
C PRO A 213 -20.95 -15.36 9.20
N VAL A 214 -21.19 -15.12 7.91
CA VAL A 214 -21.97 -13.96 7.44
C VAL A 214 -23.35 -14.42 6.95
N ARG A 215 -23.38 -15.42 6.06
CA ARG A 215 -24.57 -16.08 5.52
C ARG A 215 -25.66 -15.10 5.06
N ALA A 216 -25.24 -14.06 4.37
CA ALA A 216 -26.12 -12.96 3.97
C ALA A 216 -25.90 -12.54 2.52
N GLU A 217 -27.00 -12.19 1.85
CA GLU A 217 -26.95 -11.48 0.58
C GLU A 217 -26.77 -9.98 0.84
N ILE A 218 -25.72 -9.42 0.28
CA ILE A 218 -25.50 -7.98 0.25
C ILE A 218 -25.85 -7.51 -1.16
N ARG A 219 -26.91 -6.70 -1.25
CA ARG A 219 -27.37 -6.13 -2.53
C ARG A 219 -26.35 -5.13 -3.07
N GLU A 220 -26.45 -4.83 -4.37
CA GLU A 220 -25.70 -3.75 -5.00
C GLU A 220 -25.92 -2.42 -4.24
N GLY A 221 -24.83 -1.74 -3.88
CA GLY A 221 -24.84 -0.53 -3.05
C GLY A 221 -25.08 -0.80 -1.55
N GLY A 222 -25.24 -2.06 -1.16
CA GLY A 222 -25.48 -2.48 0.21
C GLY A 222 -24.19 -2.67 1.02
N GLN A 223 -24.39 -2.82 2.33
CA GLN A 223 -23.33 -3.11 3.29
C GLN A 223 -23.79 -4.17 4.28
N SER A 224 -22.85 -4.95 4.84
CA SER A 224 -23.15 -5.81 5.98
C SER A 224 -23.36 -4.98 7.25
N GLY A 225 -23.87 -5.63 8.30
CA GLY A 225 -23.70 -5.13 9.66
C GLY A 225 -22.22 -5.17 10.10
N PRO A 226 -21.89 -4.59 11.26
CA PRO A 226 -20.60 -4.81 11.91
C PRO A 226 -20.38 -6.30 12.17
N LEU A 227 -19.20 -6.79 11.81
CA LEU A 227 -18.74 -8.14 12.04
C LEU A 227 -17.59 -8.06 13.06
N ASP A 228 -17.88 -8.46 14.29
CA ASP A 228 -16.93 -8.34 15.39
C ASP A 228 -15.75 -9.31 15.24
N LEU A 229 -14.55 -8.82 15.57
CA LEU A 229 -13.31 -9.57 15.55
C LEU A 229 -13.03 -10.19 16.92
N LYS A 230 -12.63 -11.48 16.94
CA LYS A 230 -12.21 -12.17 18.17
C LYS A 230 -11.04 -11.48 18.85
N GLY A 231 -11.14 -11.43 20.17
CA GLY A 231 -10.14 -10.86 21.05
C GLY A 231 -10.24 -9.33 21.21
N ARG A 232 -10.95 -8.64 20.31
CA ARG A 232 -11.02 -7.17 20.21
C ARG A 232 -9.62 -6.57 20.03
N GLU A 233 -9.50 -5.47 19.30
CA GLU A 233 -8.21 -4.79 19.11
C GLU A 233 -7.12 -5.63 18.41
N ARG A 234 -7.42 -6.21 17.24
CA ARG A 234 -6.46 -7.02 16.48
C ARG A 234 -5.98 -6.33 15.21
N ALA A 235 -4.71 -6.53 14.89
CA ALA A 235 -4.17 -6.23 13.57
C ALA A 235 -4.50 -7.38 12.61
N ILE A 236 -5.01 -7.06 11.42
CA ILE A 236 -5.40 -8.02 10.39
C ILE A 236 -4.27 -8.17 9.36
N ASP A 237 -3.93 -9.41 9.00
CA ASP A 237 -3.01 -9.74 7.90
C ASP A 237 -3.76 -9.87 6.57
N ARG A 238 -4.82 -10.69 6.56
CA ARG A 238 -5.65 -10.91 5.37
C ARG A 238 -7.04 -11.38 5.75
N ILE A 239 -7.95 -11.26 4.80
CA ILE A 239 -9.32 -11.73 4.87
C ILE A 239 -9.56 -12.64 3.69
N GLU A 240 -9.95 -13.87 3.97
CA GLU A 240 -10.33 -14.87 2.99
C GLU A 240 -11.87 -14.91 2.97
N MET A 241 -12.46 -14.74 1.79
CA MET A 241 -13.91 -14.60 1.64
C MET A 241 -14.46 -15.76 0.84
N ILE A 242 -15.46 -16.45 1.40
CA ILE A 242 -16.22 -17.49 0.71
C ILE A 242 -17.56 -16.92 0.28
N TYR A 243 -17.79 -16.79 -1.02
CA TYR A 243 -18.98 -16.13 -1.57
C TYR A 243 -19.57 -16.88 -2.76
N ARG A 244 -20.80 -16.51 -3.12
CA ARG A 244 -21.45 -16.93 -4.35
C ARG A 244 -21.93 -15.67 -5.05
N SER A 245 -21.39 -15.42 -6.23
CA SER A 245 -21.90 -14.38 -7.12
C SER A 245 -23.18 -14.89 -7.79
N LYS A 246 -24.19 -14.04 -7.92
CA LYS A 246 -25.37 -14.38 -8.73
C LYS A 246 -25.07 -14.05 -10.19
N PRO A 247 -25.15 -15.03 -11.12
CA PRO A 247 -25.03 -14.75 -12.54
C PRO A 247 -26.10 -13.76 -12.95
N ASN A 248 -25.72 -12.59 -13.47
CA ASN A 248 -26.64 -11.69 -14.13
C ASN A 248 -25.95 -10.92 -15.26
N PHE A 249 -26.76 -10.31 -16.12
CA PHE A 249 -26.29 -9.52 -17.27
C PHE A 249 -25.61 -8.19 -16.90
N LYS A 250 -25.57 -7.79 -15.61
CA LYS A 250 -24.98 -6.52 -15.15
C LYS A 250 -23.47 -6.58 -14.92
N GLY A 251 -22.88 -7.77 -14.85
CA GLY A 251 -21.43 -7.96 -14.70
C GLY A 251 -20.95 -8.30 -13.28
N SER A 252 -19.65 -8.16 -13.06
CA SER A 252 -18.95 -8.55 -11.81
C SER A 252 -19.28 -7.63 -10.63
N ALA A 253 -19.30 -8.19 -9.42
CA ALA A 253 -19.40 -7.39 -8.20
C ALA A 253 -18.01 -6.91 -7.71
N ARG A 254 -18.01 -5.88 -6.86
CA ARG A 254 -16.85 -5.43 -6.11
C ARG A 254 -17.21 -5.37 -4.63
N VAL A 255 -16.42 -6.05 -3.81
CA VAL A 255 -16.56 -6.08 -2.34
C VAL A 255 -15.42 -5.27 -1.73
N CYS A 256 -15.76 -4.23 -0.98
CA CYS A 256 -14.84 -3.46 -0.15
C CYS A 256 -14.97 -3.88 1.31
N VAL A 257 -13.88 -3.81 2.07
CA VAL A 257 -13.86 -4.10 3.50
C VAL A 257 -13.40 -2.87 4.25
N SER A 258 -14.14 -2.48 5.28
CA SER A 258 -13.80 -1.40 6.20
C SER A 258 -13.69 -1.93 7.62
N ALA A 259 -12.91 -1.30 8.49
CA ALA A 259 -12.71 -1.70 9.87
C ALA A 259 -12.85 -0.53 10.85
N ARG A 260 -13.21 -0.85 12.10
CA ARG A 260 -13.37 0.13 13.18
C ARG A 260 -12.57 -0.31 14.41
N ASP A 261 -12.06 0.67 15.15
CA ASP A 261 -11.38 0.52 16.44
C ASP A 261 -12.33 0.26 17.62
#